data_AF-A0AA48GH67-F1
#
_entry.id   AF-A0AA48GH67-F1
#
_cell.length_a   1.000
_cell.length_b   1.000
_cell.length_c   1.000
_cell.angle_alpha   90.00
_cell.angle_beta   90.00
_cell.angle_gamma   90.00
#
_symmetry.space_group_name_H-M   'P 1'
#
loop_
_entity.id
_entity.type
_entity.pdbx_description
1 polymer ?
#
loop_
_entity_poly.entity_id
_entity_poly.type
_entity_poly.pdbx_seq_one_letter_code
_entity_poly.pdbx_strand_id
1 'polypeptide(L)' 'MVITEHGKAAGVLMDVASYEALARRAKILDALSAGEREVAEGKVHSWEDVKAELATWQR' A
#
# COMPACT_ATOMS: atom_id res chain seq x y z
N MET A 1 11.01 18.03 12.82
CA MET A 1 10.88 19.49 13.05
C MET A 1 9.70 20.01 12.24
N VAL A 2 8.78 20.77 12.82
CA VAL A 2 7.66 21.35 12.06
C VAL A 2 8.05 22.74 11.58
N ILE A 3 7.96 22.96 10.28
CA ILE A 3 8.16 24.28 9.67
C ILE A 3 6.79 24.96 9.66
N THR A 4 6.71 26.14 10.27
CA THR A 4 5.48 26.94 10.33
C THR A 4 5.59 28.17 9.45
N GLU A 5 4.54 28.48 8.69
CA GLU A 5 4.42 29.71 7.90
C GLU A 5 3.21 30.50 8.43
N HIS A 6 3.40 31.77 8.77
CA HIS A 6 2.37 32.62 9.40
C HIS A 6 1.68 31.99 10.63
N GLY A 7 2.43 31.20 11.42
CA GLY A 7 1.93 30.49 12.60
C GLY A 7 1.15 29.21 12.30
N LYS A 8 1.03 28.79 11.04
CA LYS A 8 0.39 27.54 10.63
C LYS A 8 1.45 26.52 10.25
N ALA A 9 1.25 25.25 10.65
CA ALA A 9 2.13 24.18 10.21
C ALA A 9 2.06 24.05 8.68
N ALA A 10 3.19 24.31 8.01
CA ALA A 10 3.30 24.31 6.55
C ALA A 10 4.02 23.06 6.03
N GLY A 11 4.89 22.45 6.85
CA GLY A 11 5.56 21.20 6.50
C GLY A 11 6.27 20.57 7.69
N VAL A 12 6.71 19.33 7.51
CA VAL A 12 7.48 18.59 8.52
C VAL A 12 8.78 18.14 7.89
N LEU A 13 9.90 18.56 8.48
CA LEU A 13 11.21 18.04 8.16
C LEU A 13 11.45 16.78 8.98
N MET A 14 11.72 15.70 8.25
CA MET A 14 11.99 14.35 8.74
C MET A 14 13.18 13.81 7.96
N ASP A 15 13.96 12.93 8.56
CA ASP A 15 15.03 12.25 7.85
C ASP A 15 14.47 11.28 6.79
N VAL A 16 15.30 10.96 5.80
CA VAL A 16 14.88 10.15 4.64
C VAL A 16 14.43 8.75 5.07
N ALA A 17 15.13 8.11 6.00
CA ALA A 17 14.82 6.75 6.42
C ALA A 17 13.46 6.67 7.12
N SER A 18 13.16 7.64 7.99
CA SER A 18 11.85 7.74 8.65
C SER A 18 10.73 8.02 7.64
N TYR A 19 10.97 8.87 6.64
CA TYR A 19 10.01 9.10 5.56
C TYR A 19 9.72 7.84 4.76
N GLU A 20 10.76 7.14 4.32
CA GLU A 20 10.62 5.91 3.54
C GLU A 20 9.91 4.81 4.33
N ALA A 21 10.21 4.68 5.64
CA ALA A 21 9.51 3.74 6.51
C ALA A 21 8.01 4.05 6.63
N LEU A 22 7.66 5.33 6.79
CA LEU A 22 6.27 5.77 6.86
C LEU A 22 5.54 5.54 5.53
N ALA A 23 6.16 5.93 4.41
CA ALA A 23 5.61 5.75 3.07
C ALA A 23 5.41 4.26 2.74
N ARG A 24 6.37 3.41 3.08
CA ARG A 24 6.26 1.95 2.92
C ARG A 24 5.11 1.38 3.75
N ARG A 25 4.96 1.82 5.00
CA ARG A 25 3.86 1.38 5.86
C ARG A 25 2.50 1.80 5.30
N ALA A 26 2.37 3.05 4.85
CA ALA A 26 1.14 3.54 4.24
C ALA A 26 0.75 2.70 3.00
N LYS A 27 1.70 2.43 2.11
CA LYS A 27 1.47 1.59 0.92
C LYS A 27 0.96 0.19 1.26
N ILE A 28 1.49 -0.43 2.33
CA ILE A 28 1.04 -1.76 2.76
C ILE A 28 -0.38 -1.69 3.31
N LEU A 29 -0.71 -0.66 4.10
CA LEU A 29 -2.06 -0.48 4.64
C LEU A 29 -3.07 -0.24 3.53
N ASP A 30 -2.75 0.58 2.54
CA ASP A 30 -3.62 0.83 1.39
C ASP A 30 -3.89 -0.46 0.61
N ALA A 31 -2.85 -1.26 0.37
CA ALA A 31 -2.99 -2.55 -0.31
C ALA A 31 -3.83 -3.54 0.50
N LEU A 32 -3.66 -3.57 1.83
CA LEU A 32 -4.45 -4.42 2.71
C LEU A 32 -5.92 -4.01 2.70
N SER A 33 -6.22 -2.72 2.86
CA SER A 33 -7.60 -2.22 2.83
C SER A 33 -8.26 -2.44 1.47
N ALA A 34 -7.51 -2.32 0.36
CA ALA A 34 -8.01 -2.70 -0.96
C ALA A 34 -8.33 -4.20 -1.04
N GLY A 35 -7.42 -5.06 -0.58
CA GLY A 35 -7.62 -6.52 -0.57
C GLY A 35 -8.79 -6.95 0.32
N GLU A 36 -8.95 -6.35 1.51
CA GLU A 36 -10.08 -6.60 2.40
C GLU A 36 -11.42 -6.29 1.72
N ARG A 37 -11.48 -5.18 0.96
CA ARG A 37 -12.66 -4.82 0.19
C ARG A 37 -12.91 -5.78 -0.96
N GLU A 38 -11.88 -6.19 -1.70
CA GLU A 38 -12.02 -7.16 -2.80
C GLU A 38 -12.54 -8.51 -2.29
N VAL A 39 -12.04 -8.98 -1.14
CA VAL A 39 -12.55 -10.18 -0.47
C VAL A 39 -14.03 -10.00 -0.10
N ALA A 40 -14.40 -8.86 0.49
CA ALA A 40 -15.79 -8.58 0.84
C ALA A 40 -16.73 -8.51 -0.39
N GLU A 41 -16.22 -8.02 -1.53
CA GLU A 41 -16.93 -7.97 -2.81
C GLU A 41 -16.92 -9.33 -3.56
N GLY A 42 -16.27 -10.36 -3.02
CA GLY A 42 -16.18 -11.70 -3.63
C GLY A 42 -15.21 -11.78 -4.82
N LYS A 43 -14.33 -10.78 -5.00
CA LYS A 43 -13.30 -10.73 -6.04
C LYS A 43 -12.10 -11.58 -5.65
N VAL A 44 -12.32 -12.88 -5.50
CA VAL A 44 -11.30 -13.87 -5.12
C VAL A 44 -11.21 -14.96 -6.17
N HIS A 45 -10.02 -15.53 -6.32
CA HIS A 45 -9.77 -16.65 -7.22
C HIS A 45 -9.53 -17.93 -6.40
N SER A 46 -9.94 -19.07 -6.93
CA SER A 46 -9.57 -20.35 -6.32
C SER A 46 -8.08 -20.62 -6.56
N TRP A 47 -7.49 -21.46 -5.70
CA TRP A 47 -6.11 -21.88 -5.87
C TRP A 47 -5.85 -22.59 -7.21
N GLU A 48 -6.84 -23.33 -7.71
CA GLU A 48 -6.77 -24.06 -8.98
C GLU A 48 -6.74 -23.09 -10.16
N ASP A 49 -7.60 -22.06 -10.15
CA ASP A 49 -7.64 -21.03 -11.19
C ASP A 49 -6.30 -20.28 -11.29
N VAL A 50 -5.75 -19.89 -10.14
CA VAL A 50 -4.47 -19.16 -10.08
C VAL A 50 -3.32 -20.03 -10.60
N LYS A 51 -3.28 -21.33 -10.27
CA LYS A 51 -2.26 -22.24 -10.81
C LYS A 51 -2.34 -22.37 -12.32
N ALA A 52 -3.55 -22.49 -12.87
CA ALA A 52 -3.76 -22.63 -14.31
C ALA A 52 -3.31 -21.37 -15.07
N GLU A 53 -3.64 -20.18 -14.53
CA GLU A 53 -3.20 -18.90 -15.08
C GLU A 53 -1.68 -18.76 -15.07
N LEU A 54 -1.02 -19.00 -13.93
CA LEU A 54 0.43 -18.90 -13.79
C LEU A 54 1.19 -19.92 -14.66
N ALA A 55 0.65 -21.13 -14.84
CA ALA A 55 1.24 -22.14 -15.72
C ALA A 55 1.19 -21.73 -17.21
N THR A 56 0.25 -20.88 -17.58
CA THR A 56 0.13 -20.36 -18.96
C THR A 56 1.22 -19.32 -19.25
N TRP A 57 1.68 -18.60 -18.23
CA TRP A 57 2.74 -17.59 -18.35
C TRP A 57 4.16 -18.18 -18.39
N GLN A 58 4.33 -19.45 -18.00
CA GLN A 58 5.61 -20.15 -18.03
C GLN A 58 5.88 -20.90 -19.36
N ARG A 59 5.02 -20.77 -20.37
CA ARG A 59 5.23 -21.25 -21.74
C ARG A 59 5.50 -20.08 -22.68
#